data_AF-A0A3N5MLS4-F1
#
_entry.id   AF-A0A3N5MLS4-F1
#
_cell.length_a   1.000
_cell.length_b   1.000
_cell.length_c   1.000
_cell.angle_alpha   90.00
_cell.angle_beta   90.00
_cell.angle_gamma   90.00
#
_symmetry.space_group_name_H-M   'P 1'
#
loop_
_entity.id
_entity.type
_entity.pdbx_description
1 polymer ?
#
loop_
_entity_poly.entity_id
_entity_poly.type
_entity_poly.pdbx_seq_one_letter_code
_entity_poly.pdbx_strand_id
1 'polypeptide(L)'
;MSQIEVKRRLLSENDEAAQFLRDRFRESGTLVVNLISSPGSGKTSLLESTIAAMAGTYRLAAVEGDIATERDADRLRRHGIPARQIITGGACHLDARQVRGELEKGDWGDPEILFIENVGNLVCPTSYDLGEDFKVVLLSVTEGDDKPFKYPGIFSRAAVAVITKVDLLPHVEFDMEAVRAQVETLSPDARFLLTSVRTGEGVEEWCGLLAERLREKRKH
;
A
#
# COMPACT_ATOMS: atom_id res chain seq x y z
N MET A 1 -16.93 -8.84 -29.19
CA MET A 1 -16.26 -9.26 -27.94
C MET A 1 -17.21 -9.00 -26.79
N SER A 2 -17.39 -9.98 -25.90
CA SER A 2 -18.28 -9.83 -24.73
C SER A 2 -17.61 -9.01 -23.62
N GLN A 3 -18.38 -8.44 -22.68
CA GLN A 3 -17.81 -7.72 -21.52
C GLN A 3 -16.88 -8.62 -20.66
N ILE A 4 -17.17 -9.92 -20.59
CA ILE A 4 -16.37 -10.91 -19.86
C ILE A 4 -15.01 -11.11 -20.55
N GLU A 5 -15.01 -11.18 -21.88
CA GLU A 5 -13.81 -11.39 -22.69
C GLU A 5 -12.87 -10.17 -22.62
N VAL A 6 -13.42 -8.97 -22.66
CA VAL A 6 -12.66 -7.72 -22.48
C VAL A 6 -12.02 -7.66 -21.09
N LYS A 7 -12.78 -7.97 -20.02
CA LYS A 7 -12.26 -7.98 -18.65
C LYS A 7 -11.14 -9.00 -18.47
N ARG A 8 -11.28 -10.20 -19.02
CA ARG A 8 -10.26 -11.26 -18.95
C ARG A 8 -8.98 -10.86 -19.67
N ARG A 9 -9.09 -10.24 -20.85
CA ARG A 9 -7.95 -9.73 -21.60
C ARG A 9 -7.21 -8.63 -20.84
N LEU A 10 -7.92 -7.66 -20.27
CA LEU A 10 -7.31 -6.59 -19.49
C LEU A 10 -6.55 -7.10 -18.27
N LEU A 11 -7.09 -8.11 -17.56
CA LEU A 11 -6.38 -8.74 -16.45
C LEU A 11 -5.13 -9.49 -16.92
N SER A 12 -5.21 -10.20 -18.05
CA SER A 12 -4.04 -10.87 -18.64
C SER A 12 -2.92 -9.87 -19.00
N GLU A 13 -3.27 -8.74 -19.60
CA GLU A 13 -2.31 -7.68 -19.93
C GLU A 13 -1.73 -7.00 -18.67
N ASN A 14 -2.52 -6.90 -17.60
CA ASN A 14 -2.04 -6.44 -16.30
C ASN A 14 -1.03 -7.44 -15.70
N ASP A 15 -1.35 -8.72 -15.70
CA ASP A 15 -0.53 -9.77 -15.09
C ASP A 15 0.84 -9.89 -15.79
N GLU A 16 0.89 -9.71 -17.11
CA GLU A 16 2.14 -9.62 -17.86
C GLU A 16 3.00 -8.42 -17.43
N ALA A 17 2.38 -7.24 -17.27
CA ALA A 17 3.08 -6.06 -16.80
C ALA A 17 3.54 -6.18 -15.34
N ALA A 18 2.72 -6.79 -14.48
CA ALA A 18 3.04 -7.05 -13.08
C ALA A 18 4.20 -8.03 -12.94
N GLN A 19 4.22 -9.10 -13.74
CA GLN A 19 5.32 -10.06 -13.75
C GLN A 19 6.63 -9.41 -14.21
N PHE A 20 6.59 -8.59 -15.27
CA PHE A 20 7.74 -7.83 -15.72
C PHE A 20 8.31 -6.90 -14.63
N LEU A 21 7.43 -6.15 -13.95
CA LEU A 21 7.82 -5.28 -12.85
C LEU A 21 8.44 -6.06 -11.69
N ARG A 22 7.80 -7.16 -11.28
CA ARG A 22 8.28 -8.04 -10.22
C ARG A 22 9.69 -8.55 -10.50
N ASP A 23 9.95 -9.00 -11.72
CA ASP A 23 11.27 -9.51 -12.11
C ASP A 23 12.33 -8.40 -12.03
N ARG A 24 12.03 -7.18 -12.51
CA ARG A 24 12.92 -6.03 -12.33
C ARG A 24 13.17 -5.65 -10.87
N PHE A 25 12.14 -5.67 -10.03
CA PHE A 25 12.29 -5.38 -8.60
C PHE A 25 13.06 -6.46 -7.86
N ARG A 26 12.97 -7.72 -8.31
CA ARG A 26 13.79 -8.82 -7.81
C ARG A 26 15.26 -8.60 -8.19
N GLU A 27 15.54 -8.31 -9.46
CA GLU A 27 16.91 -8.06 -9.96
C GLU A 27 17.59 -6.88 -9.26
N SER A 28 16.87 -5.80 -8.99
CA SER A 28 17.37 -4.61 -8.28
C SER A 28 17.39 -4.75 -6.76
N GLY A 29 16.74 -5.78 -6.21
CA GLY A 29 16.57 -5.94 -4.76
C GLY A 29 15.75 -4.82 -4.11
N THR A 30 14.87 -4.16 -4.87
CA THR A 30 13.93 -3.13 -4.38
C THR A 30 12.71 -3.79 -3.76
N LEU A 31 12.43 -3.52 -2.48
CA LEU A 31 11.18 -3.94 -1.84
C LEU A 31 10.02 -3.06 -2.31
N VAL A 32 8.94 -3.65 -2.78
CA VAL A 32 7.76 -2.93 -3.30
C VAL A 32 6.54 -3.23 -2.45
N VAL A 33 5.92 -2.18 -1.91
CA VAL A 33 4.83 -2.29 -0.93
C VAL A 33 3.60 -1.54 -1.44
N ASN A 34 2.48 -2.23 -1.59
CA ASN A 34 1.22 -1.66 -2.09
C ASN A 34 0.27 -1.34 -0.91
N LEU A 35 0.07 -0.06 -0.62
CA LEU A 35 -0.82 0.42 0.45
C LEU A 35 -2.23 0.62 -0.09
N ILE A 36 -3.20 -0.12 0.45
CA ILE A 36 -4.61 -0.11 0.04
C ILE A 36 -5.46 0.23 1.27
N SER A 37 -6.42 1.16 1.11
CA SER A 37 -7.30 1.57 2.22
C SER A 37 -8.57 2.24 1.69
N SER A 38 -9.52 2.55 2.57
CA SER A 38 -10.56 3.55 2.26
C SER A 38 -9.96 4.95 2.10
N PRO A 39 -10.68 5.90 1.47
CA PRO A 39 -10.29 7.31 1.52
C PRO A 39 -10.17 7.79 2.97
N GLY A 40 -9.10 8.51 3.29
CA GLY A 40 -8.92 9.10 4.62
C GLY A 40 -8.45 8.14 5.73
N SER A 41 -8.12 6.88 5.43
CA SER A 41 -7.56 5.94 6.43
C SER A 41 -6.14 6.29 6.89
N GLY A 42 -5.46 7.22 6.20
CA GLY A 42 -4.17 7.76 6.63
C GLY A 42 -2.93 7.17 5.93
N LYS A 43 -3.06 6.62 4.72
CA LYS A 43 -1.92 6.10 3.91
C LYS A 43 -0.79 7.13 3.78
N THR A 44 -1.08 8.31 3.24
CA THR A 44 -0.06 9.34 3.04
C THR A 44 0.57 9.80 4.35
N SER A 45 -0.20 9.93 5.43
CA SER A 45 0.35 10.30 6.74
C SER A 45 1.24 9.20 7.33
N LEU A 46 0.91 7.93 7.11
CA LEU A 46 1.79 6.82 7.48
C LEU A 46 3.08 6.87 6.65
N LEU A 47 3.00 7.16 5.34
CA LEU A 47 4.17 7.31 4.48
C LEU A 47 5.05 8.50 4.90
N GLU A 48 4.49 9.67 5.19
CA GLU A 48 5.23 10.83 5.72
C GLU A 48 6.03 10.46 6.99
N SER A 49 5.37 9.77 7.93
CA SER A 49 6.01 9.30 9.17
C SER A 49 7.10 8.25 8.90
N THR A 50 6.84 7.34 7.96
CA THR A 50 7.80 6.31 7.52
C THR A 50 9.04 6.96 6.91
N ILE A 51 8.86 7.95 6.04
CA ILE A 51 9.95 8.68 5.39
C ILE A 51 10.77 9.44 6.43
N ALA A 52 10.12 10.14 7.36
CA ALA A 52 10.81 10.83 8.45
C ALA A 52 11.67 9.88 9.29
N ALA A 53 11.20 8.66 9.53
CA ALA A 53 11.93 7.65 10.30
C ALA A 53 13.04 6.93 9.51
N MET A 54 12.85 6.71 8.20
CA MET A 54 13.69 5.78 7.42
C MET A 54 14.58 6.44 6.37
N ALA A 55 14.28 7.65 5.88
CA ALA A 55 14.99 8.26 4.74
C ALA A 55 16.47 8.59 5.01
N GLY A 56 16.87 8.72 6.28
CA GLY A 56 18.28 8.86 6.66
C GLY A 56 19.10 7.57 6.56
N THR A 57 18.43 6.41 6.46
CA THR A 57 19.05 5.08 6.44
C THR A 57 18.82 4.33 5.13
N TYR A 58 17.66 4.52 4.52
CA TYR A 58 17.24 3.81 3.31
C TYR A 58 16.87 4.80 2.20
N ARG A 59 17.16 4.44 0.96
CA ARG A 59 16.64 5.19 -0.21
C ARG A 59 15.19 4.78 -0.45
N LEU A 60 14.28 5.74 -0.31
CA LEU A 60 12.83 5.52 -0.43
C LEU A 60 12.30 6.24 -1.67
N ALA A 61 11.27 5.68 -2.29
CA ALA A 61 10.49 6.34 -3.33
C ALA A 61 9.00 5.99 -3.21
N ALA A 62 8.13 6.79 -3.83
CA ALA A 62 6.69 6.55 -3.80
C ALA A 62 5.98 6.82 -5.14
N VAL A 63 5.13 5.89 -5.55
CA VAL A 63 4.10 6.10 -6.58
C VAL A 63 2.79 6.40 -5.87
N GLU A 64 2.17 7.52 -6.20
CA GLU A 64 0.89 7.96 -5.65
C GLU A 64 -0.23 7.75 -6.67
N GLY A 65 -1.30 7.06 -6.29
CA GLY A 65 -2.49 6.86 -7.13
C GLY A 65 -3.68 7.67 -6.62
N ASP A 66 -4.11 8.67 -7.40
CA ASP A 66 -5.27 9.50 -7.06
C ASP A 66 -6.08 9.82 -8.32
N ILE A 67 -7.35 10.15 -8.12
CA ILE A 67 -8.31 10.38 -9.20
C ILE A 67 -8.05 11.73 -9.87
N ALA A 68 -7.63 12.76 -9.13
CA ALA A 68 -7.68 14.13 -9.63
C ALA A 68 -6.57 15.08 -9.17
N THR A 69 -5.75 14.76 -8.16
CA THR A 69 -4.80 15.73 -7.59
C THR A 69 -3.39 15.17 -7.47
N GLU A 70 -2.38 16.06 -7.42
CA GLU A 70 -0.98 15.70 -7.11
C GLU A 70 -0.61 15.94 -5.64
N ARG A 71 -1.61 16.17 -4.78
CA ARG A 71 -1.39 16.68 -3.41
C ARG A 71 -0.54 15.72 -2.58
N ASP A 72 -0.76 14.43 -2.71
CA ASP A 72 -0.06 13.43 -1.92
C ASP A 72 1.38 13.24 -2.42
N ALA A 73 1.61 13.25 -3.74
CA ALA A 73 2.97 13.24 -4.28
C ALA A 73 3.79 14.47 -3.84
N ASP A 74 3.18 15.66 -3.86
CA ASP A 74 3.84 16.89 -3.39
C ASP A 74 4.17 16.86 -1.91
N ARG A 75 3.30 16.27 -1.09
CA ARG A 75 3.57 16.07 0.33
C ARG A 75 4.80 15.21 0.53
N LEU A 76 4.89 14.06 -0.15
CA LEU A 76 6.05 13.17 -0.02
C LEU A 76 7.34 13.78 -0.56
N ARG A 77 7.30 14.54 -1.66
CA ARG A 77 8.46 15.28 -2.18
C ARG A 77 9.01 16.29 -1.18
N ARG A 78 8.16 16.94 -0.38
CA ARG A 78 8.60 17.87 0.68
C ARG A 78 9.38 17.17 1.79
N HIS A 79 9.21 15.86 1.94
CA HIS A 79 10.02 15.02 2.83
C HIS A 79 11.33 14.53 2.18
N GLY A 80 11.63 14.94 0.94
CA GLY A 80 12.93 14.74 0.31
C GLY A 80 13.08 13.46 -0.49
N ILE A 81 11.99 12.73 -0.77
CA ILE A 81 12.03 11.50 -1.58
C ILE A 81 11.51 11.71 -3.01
N PRO A 82 11.99 10.94 -4.00
CA PRO A 82 11.32 10.83 -5.29
C PRO A 82 9.89 10.32 -5.12
N ALA A 83 8.90 11.14 -5.50
CA ALA A 83 7.51 10.72 -5.55
C ALA A 83 6.82 11.22 -6.82
N ARG A 84 6.04 10.35 -7.48
CA ARG A 84 5.30 10.69 -8.70
C ARG A 84 3.85 10.26 -8.62
N GLN A 85 2.98 11.10 -9.17
CA GLN A 85 1.55 10.89 -9.21
C GLN A 85 1.14 10.16 -10.49
N ILE A 86 0.32 9.14 -10.34
CA ILE A 86 -0.53 8.59 -11.40
C ILE A 86 -1.93 9.17 -11.21
N ILE A 87 -2.36 10.01 -12.14
CA ILE A 87 -3.74 10.50 -12.21
C ILE A 87 -4.55 9.44 -12.95
N THR A 88 -5.47 8.78 -12.25
CA THR A 88 -6.18 7.62 -12.81
C THR A 88 -7.32 8.01 -13.76
N GLY A 89 -7.70 9.29 -13.83
CA GLY A 89 -8.72 9.79 -14.75
C GLY A 89 -10.12 9.21 -14.53
N GLY A 90 -10.42 8.82 -13.28
CA GLY A 90 -11.70 8.21 -12.89
C GLY A 90 -11.65 6.72 -12.59
N ALA A 91 -10.52 6.04 -12.83
CA ALA A 91 -10.35 4.66 -12.39
C ALA A 91 -10.17 4.56 -10.86
N CYS A 92 -10.84 3.57 -10.25
CA CYS A 92 -10.87 3.35 -8.81
C CYS A 92 -9.68 2.53 -8.24
N HIS A 93 -8.67 2.27 -9.06
CA HIS A 93 -7.48 1.47 -8.73
C HIS A 93 -6.32 1.85 -9.68
N LEU A 94 -5.11 1.47 -9.29
CA LEU A 94 -3.95 1.41 -10.18
C LEU A 94 -3.85 0.04 -10.88
N ASP A 95 -3.31 0.03 -12.09
CA ASP A 95 -2.86 -1.18 -12.78
C ASP A 95 -1.33 -1.19 -13.01
N ALA A 96 -0.75 -2.36 -13.23
CA ALA A 96 0.70 -2.53 -13.39
C ALA A 96 1.27 -1.80 -14.62
N ARG A 97 0.46 -1.56 -15.67
CA ARG A 97 0.91 -0.84 -16.86
C ARG A 97 1.10 0.64 -16.56
N GLN A 98 0.22 1.22 -15.73
CA GLN A 98 0.37 2.59 -15.25
C GLN A 98 1.63 2.74 -14.39
N VAL A 99 1.84 1.82 -13.44
CA VAL A 99 3.04 1.81 -12.58
C VAL A 99 4.30 1.70 -13.44
N ARG A 100 4.35 0.75 -14.38
CA ARG A 100 5.47 0.59 -15.31
C ARG A 100 5.73 1.86 -16.12
N GLY A 101 4.66 2.45 -16.67
CA GLY A 101 4.77 3.66 -17.47
C GLY A 101 5.35 4.84 -16.69
N GLU A 102 5.05 4.99 -15.40
CA GLU A 102 5.68 6.02 -14.57
C GLU A 102 7.11 5.68 -14.16
N LEU A 103 7.39 4.41 -13.89
CA LEU A 103 8.74 3.97 -13.56
C LEU A 103 9.73 4.21 -14.72
N GLU A 104 9.29 4.01 -15.96
CA GLU A 104 10.11 4.23 -17.16
C GLU A 104 10.39 5.70 -17.49
N LYS A 105 9.54 6.62 -17.02
CA LYS A 105 9.67 8.07 -17.29
C LYS A 105 10.52 8.82 -16.27
N GLY A 106 10.69 8.23 -15.09
CA GLY A 106 11.22 8.94 -13.93
C GLY A 106 12.64 8.54 -13.57
N ASP A 107 13.38 9.50 -13.02
CA ASP A 107 14.48 9.18 -12.11
C ASP A 107 13.89 8.91 -10.73
N TRP A 108 14.20 7.73 -10.19
CA TRP A 108 13.70 7.22 -8.93
C TRP A 108 14.80 7.04 -7.88
N GLY A 109 16.06 7.37 -8.21
CA GLY A 109 17.17 7.33 -7.26
C GLY A 109 17.56 5.93 -6.76
N ASP A 110 17.27 4.88 -7.54
CA ASP A 110 17.49 3.46 -7.19
C ASP A 110 16.96 3.10 -5.80
N PRO A 111 15.63 3.17 -5.61
CA PRO A 111 15.04 3.03 -4.29
C PRO A 111 15.25 1.61 -3.75
N GLU A 112 15.56 1.53 -2.46
CA GLU A 112 15.60 0.27 -1.73
C GLU A 112 14.20 -0.17 -1.34
N ILE A 113 13.32 0.79 -1.08
CA ILE A 113 11.89 0.56 -0.82
C ILE A 113 11.08 1.51 -1.71
N LEU A 114 10.20 0.95 -2.52
CA LEU A 114 9.21 1.65 -3.32
C LEU A 114 7.84 1.43 -2.72
N PHE A 115 7.19 2.52 -2.30
CA PHE A 115 5.80 2.50 -1.89
C PHE A 115 4.90 2.76 -3.09
N ILE A 116 3.80 2.01 -3.19
CA ILE A 116 2.70 2.31 -4.08
C ILE A 116 1.51 2.64 -3.20
N GLU A 117 1.21 3.93 -3.06
CA GLU A 117 -0.03 4.37 -2.43
C GLU A 117 -1.17 4.23 -3.45
N ASN A 118 -2.01 3.22 -3.26
CA ASN A 118 -3.12 2.96 -4.19
C ASN A 118 -4.28 3.95 -3.97
N VAL A 119 -5.20 3.98 -4.93
CA VAL A 119 -6.43 4.78 -4.79
C VAL A 119 -7.19 4.34 -3.52
N GLY A 120 -7.78 5.29 -2.80
CA GLY A 120 -8.64 5.01 -1.65
C GLY A 120 -9.87 4.19 -2.00
N ASN A 121 -9.73 2.86 -2.02
CA ASN A 121 -10.78 1.91 -2.32
C ASN A 121 -10.41 0.50 -1.78
N LEU A 122 -11.28 -0.13 -0.98
CA LEU A 122 -11.06 -1.48 -0.44
C LEU A 122 -11.53 -2.61 -1.36
N VAL A 123 -12.11 -2.28 -2.52
CA VAL A 123 -12.72 -3.25 -3.45
C VAL A 123 -11.89 -3.39 -4.72
N CYS A 124 -11.82 -2.33 -5.54
CA CYS A 124 -11.21 -2.39 -6.88
C CYS A 124 -9.73 -2.84 -6.85
N PRO A 125 -8.86 -2.30 -5.99
CA PRO A 125 -7.42 -2.62 -6.01
C PRO A 125 -7.11 -4.09 -5.67
N THR A 126 -8.04 -4.77 -4.99
CA THR A 126 -7.89 -6.16 -4.56
C THR A 126 -7.48 -7.10 -5.69
N SER A 127 -8.10 -6.93 -6.87
CA SER A 127 -7.96 -7.84 -8.02
C SER A 127 -6.77 -7.52 -8.92
N TYR A 128 -6.06 -6.42 -8.68
CA TYR A 128 -4.94 -5.99 -9.52
C TYR A 128 -3.63 -6.27 -8.79
N ASP A 129 -2.73 -6.91 -9.51
CA ASP A 129 -1.34 -7.12 -9.14
C ASP A 129 -0.52 -6.01 -9.81
N LEU A 130 0.34 -5.34 -9.05
CA LEU A 130 1.20 -4.25 -9.51
C LEU A 130 2.68 -4.68 -9.58
N GLY A 131 2.97 -5.96 -9.36
CA GLY A 131 4.33 -6.47 -9.23
C GLY A 131 4.92 -6.22 -7.84
N GLU A 132 4.11 -5.83 -6.86
CA GLU A 132 4.54 -5.64 -5.47
C GLU A 132 4.99 -6.94 -4.81
N ASP A 133 5.80 -6.82 -3.76
CA ASP A 133 6.15 -7.97 -2.91
C ASP A 133 4.99 -8.35 -1.99
N PHE A 134 4.27 -7.35 -1.47
CA PHE A 134 3.08 -7.58 -0.65
C PHE A 134 2.14 -6.39 -0.59
N LYS A 135 0.87 -6.71 -0.31
CA LYS A 135 -0.20 -5.76 -0.03
C LYS A 135 -0.28 -5.46 1.46
N VAL A 136 -0.52 -4.19 1.77
CA VAL A 136 -0.81 -3.70 3.11
C VAL A 136 -2.20 -3.09 3.08
N VAL A 137 -3.09 -3.59 3.92
CA VAL A 137 -4.42 -3.01 4.10
C VAL A 137 -4.42 -2.11 5.32
N LEU A 138 -4.86 -0.86 5.16
CA LEU A 138 -5.04 0.06 6.28
C LEU A 138 -6.54 0.18 6.60
N LEU A 139 -6.86 0.12 7.89
CA LEU A 139 -8.20 0.32 8.43
C LEU A 139 -8.12 1.33 9.56
N SER A 140 -8.76 2.49 9.42
CA SER A 140 -8.83 3.44 10.52
C SER A 140 -9.91 3.03 11.52
N VAL A 141 -9.65 3.24 12.82
CA VAL A 141 -10.66 3.01 13.87
C VAL A 141 -11.94 3.84 13.66
N THR A 142 -11.87 4.94 12.91
CA THR A 142 -13.04 5.77 12.58
C THR A 142 -13.94 5.16 11.50
N GLU A 143 -13.53 4.06 10.86
CA GLU A 143 -14.31 3.40 9.82
C GLU A 143 -15.29 2.37 10.39
N GLY A 144 -15.05 1.88 11.60
CA GLY A 144 -15.81 0.80 12.24
C GLY A 144 -15.14 -0.58 12.12
N ASP A 145 -15.49 -1.47 13.03
CA ASP A 145 -14.86 -2.78 13.27
C ASP A 145 -15.40 -3.93 12.39
N ASP A 146 -16.44 -3.70 11.58
CA ASP A 146 -17.03 -4.69 10.66
C ASP A 146 -16.27 -4.84 9.33
N LYS A 147 -15.26 -3.98 9.07
CA LYS A 147 -14.63 -3.84 7.75
C LYS A 147 -13.92 -5.09 7.23
N PRO A 148 -13.20 -5.89 8.04
CA PRO A 148 -12.54 -7.07 7.52
C PRO A 148 -13.50 -8.05 6.84
N PHE A 149 -14.59 -8.44 7.50
CA PHE A 149 -15.60 -9.32 6.89
C PHE A 149 -16.47 -8.65 5.83
N LYS A 150 -16.59 -7.33 5.84
CA LYS A 150 -17.29 -6.57 4.78
C LYS A 150 -16.46 -6.47 3.50
N TYR A 151 -15.13 -6.47 3.61
CA TYR A 151 -14.20 -6.38 2.48
C TYR A 151 -13.21 -7.57 2.47
N PRO A 152 -13.69 -8.82 2.51
CA PRO A 152 -12.84 -9.97 2.79
C PRO A 152 -11.77 -10.19 1.73
N GLY A 153 -11.99 -9.72 0.51
CA GLY A 153 -11.07 -9.90 -0.61
C GLY A 153 -9.71 -9.22 -0.42
N ILE A 154 -9.66 -8.00 0.13
CA ILE A 154 -8.39 -7.31 0.39
C ILE A 154 -7.75 -7.85 1.67
N PHE A 155 -8.54 -8.07 2.71
CA PHE A 155 -8.05 -8.57 3.99
C PHE A 155 -7.50 -10.01 3.90
N SER A 156 -8.00 -10.85 3.00
CA SER A 156 -7.43 -12.19 2.76
C SER A 156 -6.18 -12.21 1.88
N ARG A 157 -5.86 -11.09 1.20
CA ARG A 157 -4.70 -10.97 0.31
C ARG A 157 -3.59 -10.09 0.88
N ALA A 158 -3.88 -9.29 1.90
CA ALA A 158 -2.90 -8.46 2.55
C ALA A 158 -2.00 -9.31 3.46
N ALA A 159 -0.69 -9.11 3.35
CA ALA A 159 0.28 -9.71 4.26
C ALA A 159 0.40 -8.92 5.57
N VAL A 160 -0.11 -7.68 5.58
CA VAL A 160 -0.10 -6.80 6.74
C VAL A 160 -1.42 -6.05 6.81
N ALA A 161 -2.07 -6.09 7.97
CA ALA A 161 -3.19 -5.24 8.32
C ALA A 161 -2.72 -4.19 9.34
N VAL A 162 -2.85 -2.91 8.98
CA VAL A 162 -2.48 -1.79 9.84
C VAL A 162 -3.74 -1.07 10.30
N ILE A 163 -4.02 -1.14 11.59
CA ILE A 163 -5.10 -0.37 12.20
C ILE A 163 -4.59 1.02 12.54
N THR A 164 -5.16 2.05 11.93
CA THR A 164 -4.66 3.42 12.04
C THR A 164 -5.53 4.30 12.94
N LYS A 165 -4.92 5.38 13.42
CA LYS A 165 -5.55 6.40 14.28
C LYS A 165 -6.03 5.83 15.62
N VAL A 166 -5.30 4.87 16.18
CA VAL A 166 -5.68 4.22 17.45
C VAL A 166 -5.76 5.19 18.63
N ASP A 167 -5.13 6.35 18.51
CA ASP A 167 -5.27 7.50 19.40
C ASP A 167 -6.70 8.07 19.49
N LEU A 168 -7.59 7.67 18.58
CA LEU A 168 -9.01 8.08 18.56
C LEU A 168 -9.94 7.05 19.20
N LEU A 169 -9.44 5.89 19.66
CA LEU A 169 -10.25 4.87 20.34
C LEU A 169 -11.10 5.42 21.51
N PRO A 170 -10.64 6.40 22.33
CA PRO A 170 -11.48 7.01 23.37
C PRO A 170 -12.70 7.79 22.85
N HIS A 171 -12.80 8.01 21.53
CA HIS A 171 -13.81 8.86 20.90
C HIS A 171 -14.72 8.09 19.92
N VAL A 172 -14.47 6.80 19.69
CA VAL A 172 -15.24 5.97 18.77
C VAL A 172 -15.57 4.62 19.41
N GLU A 173 -16.72 4.07 19.06
CA GLU A 173 -17.04 2.67 19.36
C GLU A 173 -16.32 1.79 18.35
N PHE A 174 -15.34 1.02 18.81
CA PHE A 174 -14.53 0.14 17.97
C PHE A 174 -14.01 -1.05 18.78
N ASP A 175 -14.39 -2.26 18.39
CA ASP A 175 -13.90 -3.50 19.00
C ASP A 175 -12.62 -3.98 18.29
N MET A 176 -11.48 -3.71 18.93
CA MET A 176 -10.17 -4.13 18.42
C MET A 176 -9.99 -5.64 18.37
N GLU A 177 -10.55 -6.37 19.35
CA GLU A 177 -10.44 -7.83 19.41
C GLU A 177 -11.25 -8.48 18.30
N ALA A 178 -12.45 -7.96 18.03
CA ALA A 178 -13.26 -8.40 16.90
C ALA A 178 -12.53 -8.19 15.57
N VAL A 179 -11.90 -7.03 15.35
CA VAL A 179 -11.13 -6.79 14.12
C VAL A 179 -9.95 -7.74 13.99
N ARG A 180 -9.19 -7.96 15.06
CA ARG A 180 -8.08 -8.92 15.08
C ARG A 180 -8.55 -10.31 14.70
N ALA A 181 -9.61 -10.81 15.34
CA ALA A 181 -10.15 -12.15 15.07
C ALA A 181 -10.64 -12.30 13.62
N GLN A 182 -11.28 -11.26 13.05
CA GLN A 182 -11.70 -11.29 11.66
C GLN A 182 -10.51 -11.31 10.69
N VAL A 183 -9.46 -10.52 10.95
CA VAL A 183 -8.24 -10.52 10.13
C VAL A 183 -7.54 -11.88 10.19
N GLU A 184 -7.36 -12.44 11.39
CA GLU A 184 -6.77 -13.77 11.57
C GLU A 184 -7.58 -14.87 10.88
N THR A 185 -8.91 -14.75 10.86
CA THR A 185 -9.79 -15.68 10.12
C THR A 185 -9.58 -15.59 8.60
N LEU A 186 -9.36 -14.39 8.06
CA LEU A 186 -9.22 -14.16 6.62
C LEU A 186 -7.79 -14.38 6.10
N SER A 187 -6.79 -14.07 6.93
CA SER A 187 -5.37 -14.15 6.61
C SER A 187 -4.58 -14.50 7.87
N PRO A 188 -4.49 -15.79 8.25
CA PRO A 188 -3.86 -16.24 9.49
C PRO A 188 -2.40 -15.81 9.66
N ASP A 189 -1.67 -15.66 8.55
CA ASP A 189 -0.26 -15.29 8.54
C ASP A 189 -0.03 -13.77 8.43
N ALA A 190 -1.11 -12.97 8.34
CA ALA A 190 -0.98 -11.53 8.24
C ALA A 190 -0.43 -10.91 9.53
N ARG A 191 0.52 -9.97 9.38
CA ARG A 191 0.95 -9.13 10.50
C ARG A 191 -0.14 -8.12 10.84
N PHE A 192 -0.56 -8.11 12.10
CA PHE A 192 -1.56 -7.16 12.61
C PHE A 192 -0.87 -6.07 13.43
N LEU A 193 -0.85 -4.83 12.91
CA LEU A 193 -0.16 -3.70 13.52
C LEU A 193 -1.14 -2.61 13.93
N LEU A 194 -0.83 -1.92 15.02
CA LEU A 194 -1.56 -0.75 15.50
C LEU A 194 -0.70 0.48 15.27
N THR A 195 -1.29 1.56 14.76
CA THR A 195 -0.54 2.80 14.52
C THR A 195 -1.32 4.05 14.86
N SER A 196 -0.61 5.04 15.38
CA SER A 196 -1.04 6.42 15.43
C SER A 196 0.12 7.31 15.00
N VAL A 197 0.00 7.91 13.81
CA VAL A 197 0.98 8.91 13.36
C VAL A 197 0.97 10.15 14.24
N ARG A 198 -0.16 10.47 14.88
CA ARG A 198 -0.27 11.64 15.79
C ARG A 198 0.57 11.46 17.05
N THR A 199 0.60 10.26 17.62
CA THR A 199 1.34 9.97 18.87
C THR A 199 2.70 9.33 18.62
N GLY A 200 2.94 8.83 17.40
CA GLY A 200 4.11 8.03 17.04
C GLY A 200 3.97 6.53 17.35
N GLU A 201 2.87 6.12 17.99
CA GLU A 201 2.62 4.73 18.36
C GLU A 201 2.67 3.81 17.13
N GLY A 202 3.42 2.71 17.25
CA GLY A 202 3.51 1.65 16.24
C GLY A 202 4.29 2.00 14.96
N VAL A 203 4.73 3.25 14.78
CA VAL A 203 5.52 3.66 13.60
C VAL A 203 6.86 2.93 13.55
N GLU A 204 7.52 2.77 14.70
CA GLU A 204 8.79 2.03 14.80
C GLU A 204 8.61 0.55 14.44
N GLU A 205 7.55 -0.10 14.93
CA GLU A 205 7.25 -1.50 14.60
C GLU A 205 6.98 -1.68 13.10
N TRP A 206 6.20 -0.77 12.51
CA TRP A 206 5.97 -0.71 11.07
C TRP A 206 7.27 -0.58 10.28
N CYS A 207 8.14 0.35 10.64
CA CYS A 207 9.44 0.54 9.96
C CYS A 207 10.36 -0.68 10.15
N GLY A 208 10.34 -1.30 11.33
CA GLY A 208 11.07 -2.53 11.63
C GLY A 208 10.67 -3.69 10.73
N LEU A 209 9.35 -3.86 10.49
CA LEU A 209 8.82 -4.84 9.55
C LEU A 209 9.30 -4.57 8.12
N LEU A 210 9.27 -3.32 7.66
CA LEU A 210 9.77 -2.97 6.33
C LEU A 210 11.26 -3.30 6.18
N ALA A 211 12.07 -2.96 7.18
CA ALA A 211 13.50 -3.27 7.19
C ALA A 211 13.76 -4.79 7.23
N GLU A 212 12.95 -5.56 7.96
CA GLU A 212 12.99 -7.03 7.95
C GLU A 212 12.71 -7.59 6.56
N ARG A 213 11.59 -7.20 5.95
CA ARG A 213 11.20 -7.64 4.60
C ARG A 213 12.24 -7.30 3.53
N LEU A 214 12.84 -6.11 3.62
CA LEU A 214 13.92 -5.71 2.71
C LEU A 214 15.14 -6.62 2.85
N ARG A 215 15.54 -6.95 4.09
CA ARG A 215 16.66 -7.88 4.34
C ARG A 215 16.34 -9.28 3.83
N GLU A 216 15.11 -9.76 4.00
CA GLU A 216 14.67 -11.05 3.46
C GLU A 216 14.77 -11.08 1.94
N LYS A 217 14.23 -10.06 1.27
CA LYS A 217 14.25 -9.96 -0.20
C LYS A 217 15.67 -10.02 -0.77
N ARG A 218 16.62 -9.32 -0.16
CA ARG A 218 18.01 -9.22 -0.66
C ARG A 218 18.92 -10.40 -0.30
N LYS A 219 18.43 -11.37 0.48
CA LYS A 219 19.14 -12.63 0.73
C LYS A 219 18.95 -13.64 -0.40
N HIS A 220 17.96 -13.42 -1.26
CA HIS A 220 17.58 -14.27 -2.38
C HIS A 220 17.94 -13.59 -3.71
#